data_AF-A0A1Y1T3K6-F1
#
_entry.id   AF-A0A1Y1T3K6-F1
#
_cell.length_a   1.000
_cell.length_b   1.000
_cell.length_c   1.000
_cell.angle_alpha   90.00
_cell.angle_beta   90.00
_cell.angle_gamma   90.00
#
_symmetry.space_group_name_H-M   'P 1'
#
loop_
_entity.id
_entity.type
_entity.pdbx_description
1 polymer ?
#
loop_
_entity_poly.entity_id
_entity_poly.type
_entity_poly.pdbx_seq_one_letter_code
_entity_poly.pdbx_strand_id
1 'polypeptide(L)'
;MSFGSAIAAIVSQRNNRRKRTSQLERYAEKTGAKHGKLSEHDKLSKEELSKLGEKIKTENNNKRQRVVAFTAIIMIIVISIFMYFMF
;
A
#
# COMPACT_ATOMS: atom_id res chain seq x y z
N MET A 1 -22.32 27.94 33.33
CA MET A 1 -21.76 26.57 33.15
C MET A 1 -21.20 26.44 31.73
N SER A 2 -19.90 26.65 31.51
CA SER A 2 -19.30 26.48 30.16
C SER A 2 -17.77 26.31 30.14
N PHE A 3 -17.18 25.73 31.20
CA PHE A 3 -15.74 25.40 31.23
C PHE A 3 -15.45 23.89 31.19
N GLY A 4 -16.44 23.04 31.51
CA GLY A 4 -16.29 21.58 31.50
C GLY A 4 -16.19 20.97 30.09
N SER A 5 -16.83 21.58 29.08
CA SER A 5 -16.80 21.11 27.69
C SER A 5 -15.44 21.33 27.02
N ALA A 6 -14.78 22.46 27.28
CA ALA A 6 -13.47 22.77 26.73
C ALA A 6 -12.38 21.85 27.31
N ILE A 7 -12.43 21.56 28.63
CA ILE A 7 -11.49 20.64 29.28
C ILE A 7 -11.69 19.21 28.75
N ALA A 8 -12.94 18.77 28.59
CA ALA A 8 -13.24 17.47 28.00
C ALA A 8 -12.76 17.35 26.54
N ALA A 9 -12.87 18.41 25.75
CA ALA A 9 -12.36 18.46 24.38
C ALA A 9 -10.82 18.40 24.35
N ILE A 10 -10.13 19.12 25.24
CA ILE A 10 -8.66 19.10 25.35
C ILE A 10 -8.16 17.72 25.81
N VAL A 11 -8.82 17.10 26.78
CA VAL A 11 -8.48 15.75 27.26
C VAL A 11 -8.76 14.71 26.18
N SER A 12 -9.88 14.80 25.47
CA SER A 12 -10.20 13.95 24.32
C SER A 12 -9.17 14.12 23.21
N GLN A 13 -8.77 15.34 22.87
CA GLN A 13 -7.76 15.60 21.85
C GLN A 13 -6.37 15.12 22.28
N ARG A 14 -6.02 15.21 23.57
CA ARG A 14 -4.78 14.65 24.14
C ARG A 14 -4.78 13.13 24.10
N ASN A 15 -5.91 12.50 24.42
CA ASN A 15 -6.05 11.04 24.45
C ASN A 15 -6.20 10.43 23.03
N ASN A 16 -6.75 11.20 22.10
CA ASN A 16 -6.94 10.83 20.69
C ASN A 16 -5.76 11.30 19.79
N ARG A 17 -4.64 11.71 20.39
CA ARG A 17 -3.36 11.75 19.67
C ARG A 17 -2.94 10.32 19.35
N ARG A 18 -3.57 9.73 18.34
CA ARG A 18 -3.10 8.50 17.70
C ARG A 18 -1.60 8.68 17.46
N LYS A 19 -0.79 7.78 18.01
CA LYS A 19 0.60 7.63 17.55
C LYS A 19 0.50 7.56 16.03
N ARG A 20 1.05 8.57 15.34
CA ARG A 20 1.09 8.60 13.88
C ARG A 20 2.06 7.51 13.47
N THR A 21 1.57 6.27 13.43
CA THR A 21 2.35 5.16 12.92
C THR A 21 2.42 5.36 11.42
N SER A 22 3.63 5.56 10.91
CA SER A 22 3.83 5.70 9.47
C SER A 22 3.46 4.38 8.80
N GLN A 23 3.10 4.40 7.51
CA GLN A 23 2.79 3.14 6.82
C GLN A 23 3.97 2.15 6.90
N LEU A 24 5.21 2.65 6.85
CA LEU A 24 6.42 1.85 7.04
C LEU A 24 6.48 1.18 8.41
N GLU A 25 6.07 1.88 9.47
CA GLU A 25 6.03 1.33 10.83
C GLU A 25 5.01 0.19 10.94
N ARG A 26 3.85 0.34 10.29
CA ARG A 26 2.83 -0.73 10.23
C ARG A 26 3.30 -1.95 9.41
N TYR A 27 4.06 -1.73 8.34
CA TYR A 27 4.66 -2.83 7.58
C TYR A 27 5.74 -3.54 8.40
N ALA A 28 6.61 -2.80 9.08
CA ALA A 28 7.64 -3.36 9.95
C ALA A 28 7.04 -4.24 11.08
N GLU A 29 5.96 -3.78 11.72
CA GLU A 29 5.24 -4.57 12.74
C GLU A 29 4.61 -5.85 12.16
N LYS A 30 4.00 -5.78 10.97
CA LYS A 30 3.34 -6.94 10.35
C LYS A 30 4.31 -7.99 9.80
N THR A 31 5.47 -7.56 9.32
CA THR A 31 6.45 -8.47 8.68
C THR A 31 7.51 -8.96 9.68
N GLY A 32 7.51 -8.47 10.92
CA GLY A 32 8.54 -8.79 11.92
C GLY A 32 9.93 -8.22 11.57
N ALA A 33 10.02 -7.44 10.49
CA ALA A 33 11.24 -6.83 10.03
C ALA A 33 11.53 -5.61 10.90
N LYS A 34 12.26 -5.82 12.01
CA LYS A 34 13.08 -4.75 12.58
C LYS A 34 14.00 -4.34 11.44
N HIS A 35 13.74 -3.22 10.78
CA HIS A 35 14.74 -2.57 9.95
C HIS A 35 15.89 -2.23 10.89
N GLY A 36 16.82 -3.18 11.04
CA GLY A 36 18.14 -2.91 11.60
C GLY A 36 18.63 -1.67 10.90
N LYS A 37 19.18 -0.73 11.68
CA LYS A 37 19.75 0.52 11.21
C LYS A 37 20.29 0.33 9.79
N LEU A 38 19.85 1.16 8.84
CA LEU A 38 20.39 1.23 7.47
C LEU A 38 21.87 1.69 7.48
N SER A 39 22.71 1.10 8.33
CA SER A 39 24.03 1.61 8.66
C SER A 39 25.15 0.71 8.16
N GLU A 40 24.89 -0.41 7.48
CA GLU A 40 25.99 -1.29 7.02
C GLU A 40 25.78 -1.94 5.63
N HIS A 41 24.79 -1.51 4.83
CA HIS A 41 24.65 -1.96 3.45
C HIS A 41 25.01 -0.86 2.44
N ASP A 42 26.05 -0.08 2.73
CA ASP A 42 26.55 0.99 1.86
C ASP A 42 27.23 0.47 0.56
N LYS A 43 27.16 -0.84 0.28
CA LYS A 43 27.73 -1.41 -0.94
C LYS A 43 26.93 -2.62 -1.43
N LEU A 44 25.64 -2.44 -1.75
CA LEU A 44 25.07 -3.33 -2.75
C LEU A 44 25.86 -3.07 -4.04
N SER A 45 26.57 -4.08 -4.54
CA SER A 45 27.29 -3.96 -5.82
C SER A 45 26.30 -3.50 -6.90
N LYS A 46 26.72 -2.63 -7.82
CA LYS A 46 25.84 -2.11 -8.89
C LYS A 46 25.13 -3.23 -9.66
N GLU A 47 25.74 -4.41 -9.71
CA GLU A 47 25.20 -5.64 -10.31
C GLU A 47 24.08 -6.31 -9.50
N GLU A 48 24.10 -6.19 -8.18
CA GLU A 48 23.03 -6.73 -7.32
C GLU A 48 21.80 -5.82 -7.36
N LEU A 49 22.01 -4.51 -7.48
CA LEU A 49 20.98 -3.50 -7.63
C LEU A 49 20.25 -3.63 -8.98
N SER A 50 20.98 -3.91 -10.07
CA SER A 50 20.38 -4.16 -11.38
C SER A 50 19.55 -5.45 -11.39
N LYS A 51 20.07 -6.54 -10.82
CA LYS A 51 19.34 -7.82 -10.68
C LYS A 51 18.07 -7.67 -9.83
N LEU A 52 18.12 -6.88 -8.76
CA LEU A 52 16.94 -6.60 -7.93
C LEU A 52 15.91 -5.78 -8.71
N GLY A 53 16.33 -4.76 -9.45
CA GLY A 53 15.47 -3.94 -10.30
C GLY A 53 14.78 -4.76 -11.39
N GLU A 54 15.50 -5.69 -12.03
CA GLU A 54 14.94 -6.59 -13.03
C GLU A 54 13.91 -7.57 -12.43
N LYS A 55 14.19 -8.13 -11.24
CA LYS A 55 13.21 -8.97 -10.53
C LYS A 55 11.93 -8.22 -10.18
N ILE A 56 12.05 -6.99 -9.68
CA ILE A 56 10.88 -6.16 -9.36
C ILE A 56 10.09 -5.85 -10.63
N LYS A 57 10.78 -5.49 -11.72
CA LYS A 57 10.12 -5.15 -13.00
C LYS A 57 9.40 -6.35 -13.62
N THR A 58 10.00 -7.53 -13.56
CA THR A 58 9.40 -8.78 -14.08
C THR A 58 8.18 -9.21 -13.26
N GLU A 59 8.27 -9.18 -11.94
CA GLU A 59 7.10 -9.46 -11.08
C GLU A 59 5.96 -8.48 -11.31
N ASN A 60 6.27 -7.19 -11.44
CA ASN A 60 5.25 -6.16 -11.64
C ASN A 60 4.57 -6.30 -13.02
N ASN A 61 5.34 -6.65 -14.06
CA ASN A 61 4.78 -6.95 -15.38
C ASN A 61 3.86 -8.17 -15.35
N ASN A 62 4.23 -9.24 -14.65
CA ASN A 62 3.39 -10.44 -14.55
C ASN A 62 2.08 -10.16 -13.81
N LYS A 63 2.13 -9.39 -12.72
CA LYS A 63 0.93 -8.94 -12.00
C LYS A 63 0.06 -8.06 -12.89
N ARG A 64 0.67 -7.11 -13.61
CA ARG A 64 -0.03 -6.22 -14.53
C ARG A 64 -0.72 -6.97 -15.67
N GLN A 65 -0.05 -7.96 -16.28
CA GLN A 65 -0.64 -8.77 -17.34
C GLN A 65 -1.86 -9.55 -16.86
N ARG A 66 -1.81 -10.14 -15.67
CA ARG A 66 -2.97 -10.83 -15.07
C ARG A 66 -4.13 -9.87 -14.85
N VAL A 67 -3.88 -8.71 -14.25
CA VAL A 67 -4.92 -7.70 -14.02
C VAL A 67 -5.54 -7.24 -15.34
N VAL A 68 -4.72 -6.92 -16.34
CA VAL A 68 -5.19 -6.49 -17.67
C VAL A 68 -6.06 -7.58 -18.32
N ALA A 69 -5.62 -8.85 -18.28
CA ALA A 69 -6.39 -9.96 -18.83
C ALA A 69 -7.75 -10.13 -18.13
N PHE A 70 -7.78 -10.10 -16.80
CA PHE A 70 -9.04 -10.18 -16.05
C PHE A 70 -9.97 -9.00 -16.36
N THR A 71 -9.45 -7.77 -16.42
CA THR A 71 -10.26 -6.59 -16.74
C THR A 71 -10.83 -6.64 -18.15
N ALA A 72 -10.07 -7.16 -19.12
CA ALA A 72 -10.53 -7.31 -20.50
C ALA A 72 -11.68 -8.32 -20.60
N ILE A 73 -11.57 -9.46 -19.92
CA ILE A 73 -12.64 -10.47 -19.88
C ILE A 73 -13.92 -9.89 -19.28
N ILE A 74 -13.80 -9.19 -18.15
CA ILE A 74 -14.95 -8.54 -17.50
C ILE A 74 -15.59 -7.50 -18.43
N MET A 75 -14.78 -6.69 -19.12
CA MET A 75 -15.31 -5.72 -20.10
C MET A 75 -16.12 -6.40 -21.21
N ILE A 76 -15.62 -7.50 -21.77
CA ILE A 76 -16.33 -8.24 -22.82
C ILE A 76 -17.67 -8.74 -22.31
N ILE A 77 -17.72 -9.30 -21.11
CA ILE A 77 -18.97 -9.78 -20.49
C ILE A 77 -19.97 -8.64 -20.32
N VAL A 78 -19.52 -7.49 -19.79
CA VAL A 78 -20.38 -6.32 -19.59
C VAL A 78 -20.93 -5.80 -20.91
N ILE A 79 -20.11 -5.70 -21.95
CA ILE A 79 -20.52 -5.27 -23.29
C ILE A 79 -21.56 -6.24 -23.88
N SER A 80 -21.34 -7.55 -23.76
CA SER A 80 -22.28 -8.57 -24.24
C SER A 80 -23.63 -8.47 -23.56
N ILE A 81 -23.67 -8.25 -22.24
CA ILE A 81 -24.93 -8.05 -21.50
C ILE A 81 -25.61 -6.76 -21.96
N PHE A 82 -24.85 -5.68 -22.15
CA PHE A 82 -25.39 -4.41 -22.65
C PHE A 82 -26.02 -4.57 -24.04
N MET A 83 -25.34 -5.28 -24.95
CA MET A 83 -25.85 -5.56 -26.29
C MET A 83 -27.15 -6.36 -26.24
N TYR A 84 -27.24 -7.37 -25.38
CA TYR A 84 -28.46 -8.17 -25.18
C TYR A 84 -29.64 -7.36 -24.64
N PHE A 85 -29.40 -6.33 -23.83
CA PHE A 85 -30.48 -5.47 -23.32
C PHE A 85 -30.88 -4.35 -24.30
N MET A 86 -29.97 -3.94 -25.19
CA MET A 86 -30.19 -2.84 -26.12
C MET A 86 -30.84 -3.28 -27.44
N PHE A 87 -30.66 -4.55 -27.83
CA PHE A 87 -31.24 -5.19 -29.00
C PHE A 87 -32.17 -6.33 -28.59
#